data_AF-A0A8C3SBU1-F1
#
_entry.id   AF-A0A8C3SBU1-F1
#
_cell.length_a   1.000
_cell.length_b   1.000
_cell.length_c   1.000
_cell.angle_alpha   90.00
_cell.angle_beta   90.00
_cell.angle_gamma   90.00
#
_symmetry.space_group_name_H-M   'P 1'
#
loop_
_entity.id
_entity.type
_entity.pdbx_description
1 polymer ?
#
loop_
_entity_poly.entity_id
_entity_poly.type
_entity_poly.pdbx_seq_one_letter_code
_entity_poly.pdbx_strand_id
1 'polypeptide(L)'
;MGGVLSPDPPALPRRISLNTLTLNVKSEKVYTRHGVPISVTGIAQVKIQGQNKEMLAAACQMFLGKSESEITHIALETLEGHQRAIMAHMTVEEIYKDRKKFSEQVFKVASSDLVNMGISVVSYTLKDIHDDQDYLHSLGKARTAQVQKDARMGEAEAKRDAGIKEAKAKQEKLSAQYLSEIEMAKAQRDYELKKATYDIEVNTRKAESDLAYQLQVAKTKQKIEEQKMQVLVVERTQQIQLQEQEIIRKEHELEATVKKPAEAERYRLEKLAEAQRCQLIMQAEAEAESLRVKGEAQAFAIEAKARADAEQMAKKAEAFRQYQDAAMVDMLLEKLPQVAEEISKPLTRVKKITMVSSGNEGVGAAKMTGEVLEIMSKLPDTVEKLTGISISQVPAPGRLGSI
;
A
#
# COMPACT_ATOMS: atom_id res chain seq x y z
N MET A 1 28.34 -107.01 -137.26
CA MET A 1 27.46 -105.92 -136.78
C MET A 1 26.67 -106.45 -135.60
N GLY A 2 26.75 -105.80 -134.44
CA GLY A 2 26.05 -106.23 -133.23
C GLY A 2 26.69 -105.66 -131.98
N GLY A 3 26.91 -104.33 -131.94
CA GLY A 3 27.36 -103.64 -130.74
C GLY A 3 26.20 -103.50 -129.78
N VAL A 4 26.25 -104.25 -128.68
CA VAL A 4 25.30 -104.16 -127.56
C VAL A 4 25.51 -102.80 -126.87
N LEU A 5 24.50 -101.93 -126.92
CA LEU A 5 24.48 -100.71 -126.12
C LEU A 5 24.45 -101.09 -124.64
N SER A 6 25.50 -100.70 -123.93
CA SER A 6 25.52 -100.70 -122.47
C SER A 6 24.68 -99.51 -121.98
N PRO A 7 23.76 -99.66 -121.02
CA PRO A 7 23.03 -98.53 -120.47
C PRO A 7 23.98 -97.65 -119.63
N ASP A 8 23.90 -96.33 -119.84
CA ASP A 8 24.64 -95.33 -119.07
C ASP A 8 24.39 -95.49 -117.56
N PRO A 9 25.39 -95.20 -116.70
CA PRO A 9 25.21 -95.24 -115.25
C PRO A 9 24.14 -94.25 -114.80
N PRO A 10 23.32 -94.58 -113.78
CA PRO A 10 22.25 -93.71 -113.32
C PRO A 10 22.84 -92.38 -112.81
N ALA A 11 22.40 -91.27 -113.40
CA ALA A 11 22.74 -89.94 -112.94
C ALA A 11 22.34 -89.79 -111.46
N LEU A 12 23.29 -89.34 -110.63
CA LEU A 12 23.03 -89.06 -109.21
C LEU A 12 21.84 -88.09 -109.08
N PRO A 13 20.87 -88.35 -108.19
CA PRO A 13 19.70 -87.50 -108.05
C PRO A 13 20.14 -86.10 -107.58
N ARG A 14 19.85 -85.08 -108.39
CA ARG A 14 20.02 -83.68 -108.00
C ARG A 14 18.98 -83.34 -106.92
N ARG A 15 19.45 -82.99 -105.73
CA ARG A 15 18.61 -82.69 -104.56
C ARG A 15 18.80 -81.23 -104.18
N ILE A 16 17.71 -80.59 -103.77
CA ILE A 16 17.71 -79.26 -103.14
C ILE A 16 17.19 -79.46 -101.71
N SER A 17 17.95 -78.95 -100.73
CA SER A 17 17.51 -78.96 -99.34
C SER A 17 16.46 -77.88 -99.11
N LEU A 18 15.32 -78.25 -98.52
CA LEU A 18 14.26 -77.32 -98.11
C LEU A 18 14.37 -76.92 -96.62
N ASN A 19 15.46 -77.33 -95.96
CA ASN A 19 15.69 -77.01 -94.57
C ASN A 19 15.96 -75.52 -94.37
N THR A 20 15.70 -75.04 -93.15
CA THR A 20 16.03 -73.67 -92.77
C THR A 20 17.55 -73.50 -92.70
N LEU A 21 18.06 -72.53 -93.45
CA LEU A 21 19.45 -72.10 -93.43
C LEU A 21 19.59 -70.89 -92.50
N THR A 22 20.62 -70.88 -91.67
CA THR A 22 20.95 -69.74 -90.82
C THR A 22 22.12 -68.98 -91.42
N LEU A 23 21.88 -67.71 -91.75
CA LEU A 23 22.85 -66.82 -92.39
C LEU A 23 23.33 -65.78 -91.38
N ASN A 24 24.64 -65.63 -91.29
CA ASN A 24 25.27 -64.61 -90.46
C ASN A 24 25.69 -63.44 -91.35
N VAL A 25 24.85 -62.40 -91.39
CA VAL A 25 25.00 -61.25 -92.26
C VAL A 25 25.89 -60.22 -91.57
N LYS A 26 27.11 -60.03 -92.08
CA LYS A 26 28.07 -59.06 -91.55
C LYS A 26 28.27 -57.95 -92.55
N SER A 27 28.03 -56.71 -92.11
CA SER A 27 28.35 -55.52 -92.90
C SER A 27 29.36 -54.69 -92.11
N GLU A 28 30.60 -54.72 -92.56
CA GLU A 28 31.71 -53.98 -91.94
C GLU A 28 31.81 -52.56 -92.50
N LYS A 29 32.10 -51.60 -91.62
CA LYS A 29 32.44 -50.20 -91.97
C LYS A 29 31.46 -49.53 -92.94
N VAL A 30 30.17 -49.60 -92.62
CA VAL A 30 29.12 -48.93 -93.40
C VAL A 30 28.83 -47.56 -92.79
N TYR A 31 28.87 -46.52 -93.63
CA TYR A 31 28.52 -45.16 -93.22
C TYR A 31 27.01 -44.99 -93.13
N THR A 32 26.54 -44.54 -91.98
CA THR A 32 25.14 -44.15 -91.76
C THR A 32 24.81 -42.81 -92.42
N ARG A 33 23.54 -42.38 -92.35
CA ARG A 33 23.06 -41.10 -92.91
C ARG A 33 23.91 -39.88 -92.50
N HIS A 34 24.47 -39.90 -91.30
CA HIS A 34 25.31 -38.81 -90.76
C HIS A 34 26.82 -39.04 -90.93
N GLY A 35 27.23 -40.06 -91.70
CA GLY A 35 28.63 -40.33 -91.97
C GLY A 35 29.39 -40.98 -90.81
N VAL A 36 28.69 -41.58 -89.84
CA VAL A 36 29.34 -42.37 -88.78
C VAL A 36 29.51 -43.81 -89.29
N PRO A 37 30.75 -44.35 -89.34
CA PRO A 37 31.00 -45.72 -89.75
C PRO A 37 30.61 -46.69 -88.63
N ILE A 38 29.73 -47.63 -88.93
CA ILE A 38 29.34 -48.69 -88.00
C ILE A 38 29.44 -50.06 -88.67
N SER A 39 29.72 -51.08 -87.86
CA SER A 39 29.76 -52.48 -88.25
C SER A 39 28.60 -53.21 -87.62
N VAL A 40 27.78 -53.89 -88.42
CA VAL A 40 26.56 -54.54 -87.96
C VAL A 40 26.57 -56.01 -88.29
N THR A 41 26.20 -56.83 -87.31
CA THR A 41 26.00 -58.27 -87.47
C THR A 41 24.53 -58.61 -87.28
N GLY A 42 23.90 -59.19 -88.30
CA GLY A 42 22.55 -59.72 -88.29
C GLY A 42 22.53 -61.24 -88.40
N ILE A 43 21.51 -61.88 -87.85
CA ILE A 43 21.21 -63.30 -88.08
C ILE A 43 19.90 -63.37 -88.85
N ALA A 44 19.94 -63.95 -90.04
CA ALA A 44 18.77 -64.24 -90.85
C ALA A 44 18.52 -65.75 -90.90
N GLN A 45 17.26 -66.15 -90.78
CA GLN A 45 16.83 -67.51 -91.08
C GLN A 45 16.07 -67.50 -92.39
N VAL A 46 16.54 -68.27 -93.36
CA VAL A 46 15.92 -68.37 -94.68
C VAL A 46 15.60 -69.81 -95.01
N LYS A 47 14.59 -70.02 -95.85
CA LYS A 47 14.26 -71.36 -96.36
C LYS A 47 13.78 -71.27 -97.79
N ILE A 48 14.00 -72.32 -98.57
CA ILE A 48 13.39 -72.44 -99.89
C ILE A 48 11.91 -72.79 -99.70
N GLN A 49 11.02 -72.02 -100.32
CA GLN A 49 9.59 -72.21 -100.12
C GLN A 49 9.05 -73.34 -100.99
N GLY A 50 8.74 -74.49 -100.37
CA GLY A 50 8.21 -75.67 -101.07
C GLY A 50 6.70 -75.67 -101.31
N GLN A 51 5.93 -74.81 -100.62
CA GLN A 51 4.47 -74.79 -100.74
C GLN A 51 3.97 -73.99 -101.95
N ASN A 52 4.70 -72.95 -102.36
CA ASN A 52 4.35 -72.13 -103.52
C ASN A 52 5.07 -72.69 -104.76
N LYS A 53 4.29 -73.17 -105.73
CA LYS A 53 4.81 -73.76 -106.97
C LYS A 53 5.65 -72.78 -107.79
N GLU A 54 5.32 -71.49 -107.76
CA GLU A 54 6.05 -70.45 -108.50
C GLU A 54 7.43 -70.18 -107.88
N MET A 55 7.47 -69.98 -106.57
CA MET A 55 8.73 -69.80 -105.83
C MET A 55 9.61 -71.05 -105.91
N LEU A 56 9.01 -72.25 -105.83
CA LEU A 56 9.74 -73.49 -105.97
C LEU A 56 10.34 -73.64 -107.37
N ALA A 57 9.61 -73.23 -108.42
CA ALA A 57 10.14 -73.26 -109.79
C ALA A 57 11.32 -72.29 -109.96
N ALA A 58 11.21 -71.05 -109.43
CA ALA A 58 12.30 -70.08 -109.46
C ALA A 58 13.54 -70.58 -108.69
N ALA A 59 13.35 -71.14 -107.49
CA ALA A 59 14.43 -71.75 -106.72
C ALA A 59 15.07 -72.94 -107.45
N CYS A 60 14.27 -73.80 -108.08
CA CYS A 60 14.80 -74.89 -108.90
C CYS A 60 15.61 -74.37 -110.09
N GLN A 61 15.15 -73.33 -110.78
CA GLN A 61 15.90 -72.75 -111.90
C GLN A 61 17.25 -72.16 -111.47
N MET A 62 17.31 -71.51 -110.29
CA MET A 62 18.52 -70.83 -109.82
C MET A 62 19.50 -71.72 -109.05
N PHE A 63 19.00 -72.74 -108.35
CA PHE A 63 19.78 -73.51 -107.37
C PHE A 63 19.87 -75.01 -107.67
N LEU A 64 19.16 -75.54 -108.67
CA LEU A 64 19.26 -76.96 -109.03
C LEU A 64 20.66 -77.31 -109.53
N GLY A 65 21.38 -78.12 -108.75
CA GLY A 65 22.77 -78.51 -109.03
C GLY A 65 23.83 -77.67 -108.33
N LYS A 66 23.44 -76.61 -107.58
CA LYS A 66 24.34 -75.87 -106.69
C LYS A 66 24.43 -76.55 -105.32
N SER A 67 25.57 -76.36 -104.66
CA SER A 67 25.80 -76.75 -103.28
C SER A 67 25.07 -75.82 -102.30
N GLU A 68 24.81 -76.32 -101.09
CA GLU A 68 24.19 -75.54 -100.00
C GLU A 68 25.03 -74.30 -99.64
N SER A 69 26.35 -74.39 -99.73
CA SER A 69 27.27 -73.26 -99.53
C SER A 69 27.10 -72.17 -100.58
N GLU A 70 26.88 -72.52 -101.84
CA GLU A 70 26.66 -71.53 -102.91
C GLU A 70 25.31 -70.83 -102.76
N ILE A 71 24.26 -71.57 -102.37
CA ILE A 71 22.94 -71.00 -102.09
C ILE A 71 23.03 -70.04 -100.90
N THR A 72 23.73 -70.46 -99.84
CA THR A 72 24.01 -69.65 -98.65
C THR A 72 24.76 -68.36 -99.03
N HIS A 73 25.77 -68.45 -99.89
CA HIS A 73 26.57 -67.30 -100.31
C HIS A 73 25.73 -66.28 -101.11
N ILE A 74 24.92 -66.74 -102.08
CA ILE A 74 24.05 -65.86 -102.87
C ILE A 74 23.03 -65.16 -101.95
N ALA A 75 22.37 -65.91 -101.06
CA ALA A 75 21.41 -65.33 -100.13
C ALA A 75 22.05 -64.35 -99.14
N LEU A 76 23.28 -64.64 -98.71
CA LEU A 76 24.08 -63.78 -97.84
C LEU A 76 24.42 -62.46 -98.51
N GLU A 77 24.91 -62.47 -99.76
CA GLU A 77 25.26 -61.25 -100.50
C GLU A 77 24.03 -60.34 -100.71
N THR A 78 22.89 -60.91 -101.06
CA THR A 78 21.64 -60.14 -101.20
C THR A 78 21.20 -59.51 -99.88
N LEU A 79 21.21 -60.27 -98.78
CA LEU A 79 20.85 -59.76 -97.46
C LEU A 79 21.82 -58.69 -96.97
N GLU A 80 23.12 -58.87 -97.20
CA GLU A 80 24.15 -57.90 -96.86
C GLU A 80 23.97 -56.59 -97.64
N GLY A 81 23.65 -56.68 -98.94
CA GLY A 81 23.33 -55.53 -99.78
C GLY A 81 22.17 -54.70 -99.23
N HIS A 82 21.07 -55.36 -98.88
CA HIS A 82 19.89 -54.71 -98.29
C HIS A 82 20.17 -54.16 -96.88
N GLN A 83 20.89 -54.91 -96.04
CA GLN A 83 21.32 -54.45 -94.72
C GLN A 83 22.13 -53.15 -94.84
N ARG A 84 23.12 -53.11 -95.74
CA ARG A 84 23.96 -51.93 -96.02
C ARG A 84 23.12 -50.75 -96.54
N ALA A 85 22.16 -50.99 -97.42
CA ALA A 85 21.28 -49.95 -97.96
C ALA A 85 20.40 -49.31 -96.87
N ILE A 86 19.83 -50.10 -95.96
CA ILE A 86 19.04 -49.59 -94.84
C ILE A 86 19.93 -48.80 -93.86
N MET A 87 21.13 -49.30 -93.56
CA MET A 87 22.10 -48.61 -92.69
C MET A 87 22.47 -47.22 -93.22
N ALA A 88 22.60 -47.04 -94.54
CA ALA A 88 22.91 -45.76 -95.16
C ALA A 88 21.79 -44.70 -95.01
N HIS A 89 20.53 -45.12 -94.88
CA HIS A 89 19.38 -44.21 -94.75
C HIS A 89 19.02 -43.89 -93.30
N MET A 90 19.42 -44.73 -92.34
CA MET A 90 19.15 -44.55 -90.92
C MET A 90 20.31 -43.87 -90.19
N THR A 91 20.03 -43.28 -89.04
CA THR A 91 21.04 -42.74 -88.11
C THR A 91 21.48 -43.82 -87.12
N VAL A 92 22.69 -43.67 -86.54
CA VAL A 92 23.20 -44.62 -85.54
C VAL A 92 22.25 -44.71 -84.34
N GLU A 93 21.70 -43.57 -83.92
CA GLU A 93 20.77 -43.50 -82.80
C GLU A 93 19.46 -44.24 -83.08
N GLU A 94 18.94 -44.17 -84.30
CA GLU A 94 17.73 -44.92 -84.68
C GLU A 94 17.98 -46.42 -84.68
N ILE A 95 19.11 -46.88 -85.25
CA ILE A 95 19.48 -48.30 -85.28
C ILE A 95 19.72 -48.82 -83.85
N TYR A 96 20.34 -48.00 -82.98
CA TYR A 96 20.66 -48.39 -81.61
C TYR A 96 19.44 -48.36 -80.68
N LYS A 97 18.60 -47.33 -80.75
CA LYS A 97 17.40 -47.16 -79.90
C LYS A 97 16.26 -48.08 -80.32
N ASP A 98 16.05 -48.25 -81.63
CA ASP A 98 14.94 -49.04 -82.18
C ASP A 98 15.44 -50.13 -83.13
N ARG A 99 16.04 -51.15 -82.51
CA ARG A 99 16.56 -52.34 -83.21
C ARG A 99 15.47 -53.11 -83.95
N LYS A 100 14.22 -53.01 -83.49
CA LYS A 100 13.08 -53.71 -84.09
C LYS A 100 12.70 -53.05 -85.42
N LYS A 101 12.58 -51.73 -85.44
CA LYS A 101 12.32 -50.96 -86.67
C LYS A 101 13.38 -51.24 -87.75
N PHE A 102 14.67 -51.26 -87.38
CA PHE A 102 15.74 -51.64 -88.31
C PHE A 102 15.56 -53.06 -88.84
N SER A 103 15.32 -54.03 -87.96
CA SER A 103 15.14 -55.44 -88.34
C SER A 103 13.94 -55.65 -89.27
N GLU A 104 12.82 -54.96 -89.01
CA GLU A 104 11.62 -54.99 -89.85
C GLU A 104 11.86 -54.39 -91.24
N GLN A 105 12.63 -53.30 -91.34
CA GLN A 105 12.96 -52.68 -92.62
C GLN A 105 13.86 -53.58 -93.48
N VAL A 106 14.92 -54.15 -92.89
CA VAL A 106 15.80 -55.10 -93.59
C VAL A 106 15.00 -56.33 -94.03
N PHE A 107 14.17 -56.87 -93.14
CA PHE A 107 13.29 -57.99 -93.46
C PHE A 107 12.36 -57.68 -94.64
N LYS A 108 11.70 -56.52 -94.65
CA LYS A 108 10.73 -56.16 -95.70
C LYS A 108 11.38 -56.02 -97.08
N VAL A 109 12.51 -55.32 -97.15
CA VAL A 109 13.20 -55.08 -98.44
C VAL A 109 13.84 -56.37 -98.94
N ALA A 110 14.53 -57.12 -98.07
CA ALA A 110 15.16 -58.38 -98.46
C ALA A 110 14.13 -59.45 -98.84
N SER A 111 12.97 -59.49 -98.18
CA SER A 111 11.90 -60.44 -98.53
C SER A 111 11.37 -60.23 -99.94
N SER A 112 11.24 -58.98 -100.40
CA SER A 112 10.75 -58.69 -101.76
C SER A 112 11.69 -59.21 -102.84
N ASP A 113 13.00 -59.19 -102.58
CA ASP A 113 14.02 -59.56 -103.55
C ASP A 113 14.31 -61.07 -103.53
N LEU A 114 14.40 -61.66 -102.32
CA LEU A 114 14.59 -63.10 -102.14
C LEU A 114 13.40 -63.93 -102.65
N VAL A 115 12.19 -63.37 -102.67
CA VAL A 115 11.02 -64.03 -103.25
C VAL A 115 11.21 -64.33 -104.74
N ASN A 116 11.86 -63.43 -105.50
CA ASN A 116 12.15 -63.65 -106.91
C ASN A 116 13.15 -64.80 -107.13
N MET A 117 13.97 -65.11 -106.12
CA MET A 117 14.87 -66.26 -106.12
C MET A 117 14.24 -67.54 -105.56
N GLY A 118 12.98 -67.48 -105.12
CA GLY A 118 12.29 -68.59 -104.47
C GLY A 118 12.72 -68.85 -103.01
N ILE A 119 13.42 -67.90 -102.39
CA ILE A 119 13.83 -67.94 -100.99
C ILE A 119 12.84 -67.14 -100.15
N SER A 120 12.40 -67.71 -99.04
CA SER A 120 11.58 -67.03 -98.03
C SER A 120 12.40 -66.74 -96.79
N VAL A 121 12.42 -65.47 -96.39
CA VAL A 121 13.00 -65.06 -95.10
C VAL A 121 11.99 -65.41 -94.00
N VAL A 122 12.41 -66.23 -93.04
CA VAL A 122 11.60 -66.61 -91.88
C VAL A 122 11.71 -65.56 -90.78
N SER A 123 12.93 -65.12 -90.51
CA SER A 123 13.20 -64.08 -89.51
C SER A 123 14.52 -63.38 -89.81
N TYR A 124 14.61 -62.13 -89.37
CA TYR A 124 15.86 -61.37 -89.34
C TYR A 124 15.96 -60.71 -87.97
N THR A 125 17.10 -60.90 -87.31
CA THR A 125 17.37 -60.33 -85.99
C THR A 125 18.73 -59.67 -85.98
N LEU A 126 18.79 -58.46 -85.40
CA LEU A 126 20.03 -57.75 -85.18
C LEU A 126 20.79 -58.40 -84.02
N LYS A 127 21.99 -58.94 -84.28
CA LYS A 127 22.83 -59.57 -83.25
C LYS A 127 23.67 -58.53 -82.52
N ASP A 128 24.44 -57.75 -83.26
CA ASP A 128 25.38 -56.80 -82.68
C ASP A 128 25.60 -55.56 -83.55
N ILE A 129 25.94 -54.45 -82.91
CA ILE A 129 26.32 -53.18 -83.54
C ILE A 129 27.64 -52.76 -82.90
N HIS A 130 28.68 -52.67 -83.71
CA HIS A 130 30.00 -52.23 -83.33
C HIS A 130 30.34 -50.91 -84.02
N ASP A 131 31.17 -50.11 -83.37
CA ASP A 131 31.64 -48.82 -83.85
C ASP A 131 33.12 -48.69 -83.52
N ASP A 132 33.93 -48.35 -84.52
CA ASP A 132 35.38 -48.25 -84.43
C ASP A 132 35.84 -46.90 -83.81
N GLN A 133 34.94 -45.91 -83.71
CA GLN A 133 35.25 -44.52 -83.31
C GLN A 133 34.71 -44.13 -81.92
N ASP A 134 34.30 -45.09 -81.09
CA ASP A 134 33.77 -44.85 -79.73
C ASP A 134 32.61 -43.82 -79.65
N TYR A 135 31.89 -43.60 -80.75
CA TYR A 135 30.75 -42.69 -80.84
C TYR A 135 29.62 -43.17 -79.91
N LEU A 136 29.28 -44.46 -79.95
CA LEU A 136 28.25 -45.06 -79.09
C LEU A 136 28.59 -44.90 -77.59
N HIS A 137 29.85 -45.11 -77.23
CA HIS A 137 30.32 -44.94 -75.85
C HIS A 137 30.26 -43.47 -75.41
N SER A 138 30.63 -42.54 -76.29
CA SER A 138 30.57 -41.10 -76.03
C SER A 138 29.13 -40.59 -75.85
N LEU A 139 28.19 -41.09 -76.65
CA LEU A 139 26.76 -40.81 -76.49
C LEU A 139 26.24 -41.27 -75.12
N GLY A 140 26.69 -42.44 -74.66
CA GLY A 140 26.39 -42.97 -73.32
C GLY A 140 26.91 -42.08 -72.19
N LYS A 141 28.15 -41.57 -72.30
CA LYS A 141 28.75 -40.69 -71.29
C LYS A 141 27.94 -39.41 -71.07
N ALA A 142 27.54 -38.74 -72.14
CA ALA A 142 26.75 -37.52 -72.06
C ALA A 142 25.40 -37.76 -71.35
N ARG A 143 24.71 -38.85 -71.70
CA ARG A 143 23.44 -39.23 -71.07
C ARG A 143 23.61 -39.55 -69.59
N THR A 144 24.65 -40.32 -69.23
CA THR A 144 24.95 -40.65 -67.83
C THR A 144 25.26 -39.40 -67.02
N ALA A 145 26.07 -38.48 -67.54
CA ALA A 145 26.37 -37.22 -66.88
C ALA A 145 25.11 -36.35 -66.66
N GLN A 146 24.21 -36.29 -67.65
CA GLN A 146 22.94 -35.59 -67.53
C GLN A 146 22.05 -36.19 -66.44
N VAL A 147 21.84 -37.50 -66.45
CA VAL A 147 21.03 -38.20 -65.42
C VAL A 147 21.62 -37.97 -64.03
N GLN A 148 22.94 -38.03 -63.89
CA GLN A 148 23.61 -37.82 -62.61
C GLN A 148 23.55 -36.37 -62.13
N LYS A 149 23.54 -35.40 -63.05
CA LYS A 149 23.30 -33.99 -62.74
C LYS A 149 21.86 -33.79 -62.25
N ASP A 150 20.89 -34.34 -62.96
CA ASP A 150 19.47 -34.20 -62.63
C ASP A 150 19.16 -34.86 -61.27
N ALA A 151 19.74 -36.03 -60.99
CA ALA A 151 19.67 -36.67 -59.68
C ALA A 151 20.24 -35.78 -58.56
N ARG A 152 21.43 -35.19 -58.76
CA ARG A 152 22.05 -34.27 -57.79
C ARG A 152 21.22 -33.00 -57.55
N MET A 153 20.60 -32.45 -58.59
CA MET A 153 19.69 -31.30 -58.44
C MET A 153 18.46 -31.68 -57.61
N GLY A 154 17.84 -32.83 -57.90
CA GLY A 154 16.68 -33.32 -57.14
C GLY A 154 16.99 -33.57 -55.66
N GLU A 155 18.15 -34.18 -55.36
CA GLU A 155 18.60 -34.36 -53.96
C GLU A 155 18.82 -33.03 -53.25
N ALA A 156 19.43 -32.05 -53.91
CA ALA A 156 19.68 -30.73 -53.32
C ALA A 156 18.39 -29.96 -53.05
N GLU A 157 17.41 -30.03 -53.96
CA GLU A 157 16.08 -29.43 -53.78
C GLU A 157 15.31 -30.10 -52.64
N ALA A 158 15.25 -31.43 -52.62
CA ALA A 158 14.60 -32.17 -51.55
C ALA A 158 15.21 -31.85 -50.17
N LYS A 159 16.54 -31.76 -50.09
CA LYS A 159 17.25 -31.39 -48.85
C LYS A 159 16.97 -29.96 -48.42
N ARG A 160 16.91 -29.01 -49.37
CA ARG A 160 16.55 -27.61 -49.10
C ARG A 160 15.14 -27.51 -48.53
N ASP A 161 14.17 -28.15 -49.18
CA ASP A 161 12.77 -28.11 -48.79
C ASP A 161 12.51 -28.78 -47.44
N ALA A 162 13.18 -29.90 -47.18
CA ALA A 162 13.17 -30.55 -45.88
C ALA A 162 13.73 -29.61 -44.80
N GLY A 163 14.86 -28.95 -45.05
CA GLY A 163 15.46 -27.99 -44.13
C GLY A 163 14.57 -26.78 -43.82
N ILE A 164 13.88 -26.23 -44.84
CA ILE A 164 12.93 -25.13 -44.65
C ILE A 164 11.73 -25.57 -43.79
N LYS A 165 11.16 -26.75 -44.07
CA LYS A 165 10.05 -27.30 -43.29
C LYS A 165 10.46 -27.56 -41.85
N GLU A 166 11.64 -28.13 -41.63
CA GLU A 166 12.17 -28.38 -40.29
C GLU A 166 12.40 -27.06 -39.52
N ALA A 167 13.02 -26.07 -40.15
CA ALA A 167 13.23 -24.75 -39.55
C ALA A 167 11.90 -24.08 -39.15
N LYS A 168 10.89 -24.15 -40.03
CA LYS A 168 9.56 -23.60 -39.76
C LYS A 168 8.86 -24.35 -38.63
N ALA A 169 8.86 -25.68 -38.64
CA ALA A 169 8.28 -26.49 -37.57
C ALA A 169 8.97 -26.22 -36.22
N LYS A 170 10.30 -26.02 -36.22
CA LYS A 170 11.06 -25.65 -35.03
C LYS A 170 10.70 -24.25 -34.53
N GLN A 171 10.54 -23.28 -35.42
CA GLN A 171 10.12 -21.93 -35.08
C GLN A 171 8.70 -21.92 -34.49
N GLU A 172 7.75 -22.63 -35.09
CA GLU A 172 6.38 -22.76 -34.58
C GLU A 172 6.36 -23.43 -33.20
N LYS A 173 7.12 -24.52 -33.02
CA LYS A 173 7.28 -25.19 -31.72
C LYS A 173 7.81 -24.24 -30.65
N LEU A 174 8.90 -23.52 -30.93
CA LEU A 174 9.50 -22.59 -29.98
C LEU A 174 8.55 -21.43 -29.67
N SER A 175 7.87 -20.88 -30.67
CA SER A 175 6.87 -19.83 -30.48
C SER A 175 5.75 -20.30 -29.55
N ALA A 176 5.23 -21.52 -29.73
CA ALA A 176 4.20 -22.08 -28.86
C ALA A 176 4.71 -22.29 -27.42
N GLN A 177 5.96 -22.76 -27.26
CA GLN A 177 6.59 -22.90 -25.95
C GLN A 177 6.73 -21.54 -25.24
N TYR A 178 7.21 -20.51 -25.93
CA TYR A 178 7.33 -19.17 -25.35
C TYR A 178 5.98 -18.57 -24.97
N LEU A 179 4.95 -18.73 -25.81
CA LEU A 179 3.59 -18.28 -25.47
C LEU A 179 3.09 -18.96 -24.20
N SER A 180 3.29 -20.27 -24.07
CA SER A 180 2.92 -21.02 -22.88
C SER A 180 3.70 -20.56 -21.63
N GLU A 181 5.01 -20.33 -21.75
CA GLU A 181 5.84 -19.79 -20.66
C GLU A 181 5.40 -18.39 -20.23
N ILE A 182 5.05 -17.51 -21.17
CA ILE A 182 4.52 -16.16 -20.88
C ILE A 182 3.20 -16.26 -20.13
N GLU A 183 2.28 -17.15 -20.54
CA GLU A 183 1.01 -17.36 -19.85
C GLU A 183 1.22 -17.91 -18.43
N MET A 184 2.11 -18.88 -18.25
CA MET A 184 2.46 -19.39 -16.92
C MET A 184 3.05 -18.30 -16.03
N ALA A 185 3.98 -17.50 -16.55
CA ALA A 185 4.58 -16.40 -15.80
C ALA A 185 3.55 -15.34 -15.40
N LYS A 186 2.59 -15.01 -16.28
CA LYS A 186 1.46 -14.12 -15.96
C LYS A 186 0.56 -14.72 -14.88
N ALA A 187 0.19 -15.98 -15.00
CA ALA A 187 -0.64 -16.67 -14.02
C ALA A 187 0.04 -16.72 -12.64
N GLN A 188 1.34 -16.98 -12.61
CA GLN A 188 2.15 -16.97 -11.39
C GLN A 188 2.17 -15.58 -10.74
N ARG A 189 2.46 -14.52 -11.52
CA ARG A 189 2.45 -13.14 -11.03
C ARG A 189 1.08 -12.75 -10.47
N ASP A 190 0.01 -13.08 -11.17
CA ASP A 190 -1.35 -12.73 -10.75
C ASP A 190 -1.77 -13.52 -9.49
N TYR A 191 -1.33 -14.77 -9.35
CA TYR A 191 -1.47 -15.56 -8.13
C TYR A 191 -0.73 -14.91 -6.96
N GLU A 192 0.54 -14.52 -7.14
CA GLU A 192 1.34 -13.88 -6.11
C GLU A 192 0.76 -12.53 -5.67
N LEU A 193 0.27 -11.72 -6.60
CA LEU A 193 -0.42 -10.47 -6.29
C LEU A 193 -1.69 -10.71 -5.47
N LYS A 194 -2.55 -11.66 -5.88
CA LYS A 194 -3.75 -12.01 -5.12
C LYS A 194 -3.40 -12.51 -3.72
N LYS A 195 -2.40 -13.38 -3.61
CA LYS A 195 -1.92 -13.88 -2.31
C LYS A 195 -1.46 -12.71 -1.43
N ALA A 196 -0.65 -11.80 -1.94
CA ALA A 196 -0.20 -10.63 -1.19
C ALA A 196 -1.38 -9.74 -0.75
N THR A 197 -2.39 -9.52 -1.61
CA THR A 197 -3.58 -8.76 -1.21
C THR A 197 -4.37 -9.44 -0.10
N TYR A 198 -4.54 -10.77 -0.14
CA TYR A 198 -5.21 -11.50 0.93
C TYR A 198 -4.39 -11.52 2.22
N ASP A 199 -3.07 -11.64 2.14
CA ASP A 199 -2.19 -11.58 3.31
C ASP A 199 -2.28 -10.21 3.99
N ILE A 200 -2.33 -9.11 3.22
CA ILE A 200 -2.59 -7.77 3.76
C ILE A 200 -3.95 -7.72 4.47
N GLU A 201 -5.01 -8.22 3.85
CA GLU A 201 -6.35 -8.22 4.44
C GLU A 201 -6.41 -9.04 5.74
N VAL A 202 -5.86 -10.25 5.73
CA VAL A 202 -5.79 -11.15 6.90
C VAL A 202 -4.98 -10.49 8.02
N ASN A 203 -3.82 -9.90 7.70
CA ASN A 203 -2.97 -9.25 8.69
C ASN A 203 -3.63 -7.98 9.26
N THR A 204 -4.33 -7.21 8.44
CA THR A 204 -5.08 -6.02 8.90
C THR A 204 -6.18 -6.44 9.87
N ARG A 205 -7.00 -7.45 9.50
CA ARG A 205 -8.05 -7.96 10.40
C ARG A 205 -7.49 -8.59 11.68
N LYS A 206 -6.35 -9.29 11.60
CA LYS A 206 -5.67 -9.80 12.80
C LYS A 206 -5.21 -8.67 13.70
N ALA A 207 -4.55 -7.65 13.15
CA ALA A 207 -4.10 -6.49 13.92
C ALA A 207 -5.28 -5.73 14.56
N GLU A 208 -6.39 -5.55 13.83
CA GLU A 208 -7.62 -4.97 14.37
C GLU A 208 -8.22 -5.83 15.49
N SER A 209 -8.25 -7.15 15.32
CA SER A 209 -8.71 -8.08 16.36
C SER A 209 -7.84 -8.03 17.61
N ASP A 210 -6.52 -7.99 17.45
CA ASP A 210 -5.56 -7.89 18.55
C ASP A 210 -5.70 -6.56 19.29
N LEU A 211 -5.85 -5.45 18.55
CA LEU A 211 -6.12 -4.12 19.12
C LEU A 211 -7.48 -4.09 19.84
N ALA A 212 -8.52 -4.68 19.26
CA ALA A 212 -9.84 -4.77 19.89
C ALA A 212 -9.78 -5.59 21.18
N TYR A 213 -9.05 -6.71 21.18
CA TYR A 213 -8.81 -7.51 22.37
C TYR A 213 -8.06 -6.71 23.44
N GLN A 214 -6.95 -6.06 23.08
CA GLN A 214 -6.18 -5.21 24.02
C GLN A 214 -7.02 -4.06 24.58
N LEU A 215 -7.81 -3.40 23.74
CA LEU A 215 -8.73 -2.34 24.16
C LEU A 215 -9.79 -2.87 25.12
N GLN A 216 -10.35 -4.05 24.86
CA GLN A 216 -11.32 -4.68 25.74
C GLN A 216 -10.71 -5.05 27.09
N VAL A 217 -9.47 -5.57 27.11
CA VAL A 217 -8.71 -5.82 28.34
C VAL A 217 -8.49 -4.50 29.11
N ALA A 218 -8.09 -3.43 28.43
CA ALA A 218 -7.89 -2.11 29.05
C ALA A 218 -9.19 -1.53 29.62
N LYS A 219 -10.29 -1.57 28.87
CA LYS A 219 -11.63 -1.14 29.33
C LYS A 219 -12.09 -1.96 30.54
N THR A 220 -11.87 -3.27 30.51
CA THR A 220 -12.24 -4.14 31.63
C THR A 220 -11.39 -3.82 32.87
N LYS A 221 -10.08 -3.60 32.71
CA LYS A 221 -9.21 -3.13 33.80
C LYS A 221 -9.67 -1.79 34.37
N GLN A 222 -10.00 -0.82 33.51
CA GLN A 222 -10.52 0.48 33.96
C GLN A 222 -11.82 0.32 34.77
N LYS A 223 -12.77 -0.48 34.29
CA LYS A 223 -14.01 -0.79 35.04
C LYS A 223 -13.70 -1.44 36.39
N ILE A 224 -12.74 -2.37 36.45
CA ILE A 224 -12.32 -2.99 37.71
C ILE A 224 -11.76 -1.93 38.67
N GLU A 225 -10.90 -1.03 38.21
CA GLU A 225 -10.35 0.05 39.04
C GLU A 225 -11.42 1.05 39.50
N GLU A 226 -12.37 1.42 38.63
CA GLU A 226 -13.52 2.25 39.00
C GLU A 226 -14.38 1.56 40.09
N GLN A 227 -14.65 0.26 39.95
CA GLN A 227 -15.37 -0.52 40.96
C GLN A 227 -14.60 -0.59 42.29
N LYS A 228 -13.27 -0.82 42.25
CA LYS A 228 -12.42 -0.77 43.46
C LYS A 228 -12.46 0.60 44.14
N MET A 229 -12.41 1.68 43.36
CA MET A 229 -12.51 3.04 43.90
C MET A 229 -13.89 3.28 44.53
N GLN A 230 -14.98 2.78 43.92
CA GLN A 230 -16.31 2.86 44.53
C GLN A 230 -16.37 2.12 45.87
N VAL A 231 -15.80 0.91 45.95
CA VAL A 231 -15.70 0.18 47.22
C VAL A 231 -14.92 1.01 48.25
N LEU A 232 -13.78 1.60 47.88
CA LEU A 232 -12.98 2.44 48.77
C LEU A 232 -13.74 3.69 49.24
N VAL A 233 -14.50 4.34 48.34
CA VAL A 233 -15.34 5.50 48.68
C VAL A 233 -16.44 5.09 49.66
N VAL A 234 -17.10 3.94 49.44
CA VAL A 234 -18.12 3.41 50.36
C VAL A 234 -17.50 3.09 51.73
N GLU A 235 -16.36 2.39 51.76
CA GLU A 235 -15.63 2.11 53.02
C GLU A 235 -15.27 3.40 53.76
N ARG A 236 -14.75 4.41 53.06
CA ARG A 236 -14.38 5.68 53.66
C ARG A 236 -15.59 6.50 54.11
N THR A 237 -16.68 6.45 53.35
CA THR A 237 -17.96 7.08 53.75
C THR A 237 -18.51 6.41 54.99
N GLN A 238 -18.46 5.07 55.07
CA GLN A 238 -18.88 4.31 56.24
C GLN A 238 -17.98 4.62 57.46
N GLN A 239 -16.67 4.80 57.27
CA GLN A 239 -15.76 5.24 58.32
C GLN A 239 -16.09 6.64 58.83
N ILE A 240 -16.39 7.59 57.94
CA ILE A 240 -16.81 8.94 58.32
C ILE A 240 -18.12 8.87 59.11
N GLN A 241 -19.11 8.10 58.65
CA GLN A 241 -20.37 7.92 59.37
C GLN A 241 -20.16 7.30 60.77
N LEU A 242 -19.27 6.30 60.89
CA LEU A 242 -18.92 5.73 62.19
C LEU A 242 -18.28 6.79 63.10
N GLN A 243 -17.36 7.59 62.56
CA GLN A 243 -16.71 8.69 63.29
C GLN A 243 -17.71 9.77 63.72
N GLU A 244 -18.67 10.15 62.87
CA GLU A 244 -19.75 11.08 63.23
C GLU A 244 -20.61 10.52 64.37
N GLN A 245 -20.97 9.23 64.31
CA GLN A 245 -21.71 8.57 65.39
C GLN A 245 -20.89 8.52 66.70
N GLU A 246 -19.58 8.30 66.62
CA GLU A 246 -18.68 8.38 67.78
C GLU A 246 -18.59 9.81 68.35
N ILE A 247 -18.56 10.83 67.49
CA ILE A 247 -18.58 12.25 67.91
C ILE A 247 -19.89 12.54 68.65
N ILE A 248 -21.04 12.14 68.10
CA ILE A 248 -22.35 12.35 68.74
C ILE A 248 -22.41 11.64 70.10
N ARG A 249 -21.91 10.40 70.20
CA ARG A 249 -21.82 9.69 71.50
C ARG A 249 -20.95 10.47 72.49
N LYS A 250 -19.78 10.96 72.05
CA LYS A 250 -18.88 11.77 72.89
C LYS A 250 -19.51 13.11 73.29
N GLU A 251 -20.26 13.77 72.41
CA GLU A 251 -20.98 15.00 72.73
C GLU A 251 -22.02 14.77 73.83
N HIS A 252 -22.81 13.70 73.73
CA HIS A 252 -23.77 13.34 74.78
C HIS A 252 -23.09 12.98 76.11
N GLU A 253 -21.93 12.31 76.07
CA GLU A 253 -21.14 12.01 77.27
C GLU A 253 -20.58 13.29 77.92
N LEU A 254 -20.06 14.23 77.13
CA LEU A 254 -19.59 15.53 77.59
C LEU A 254 -20.74 16.39 78.13
N GLU A 255 -21.91 16.33 77.51
CA GLU A 255 -23.11 17.02 77.98
C GLU A 255 -23.54 16.52 79.36
N ALA A 256 -23.54 15.19 79.57
CA ALA A 256 -23.87 14.59 80.85
C ALA A 256 -22.82 14.86 81.94
N THR A 257 -21.53 14.79 81.58
CA THR A 257 -20.42 14.78 82.55
C THR A 257 -19.88 16.18 82.86
N VAL A 258 -19.94 17.12 81.90
CA VAL A 258 -19.33 18.45 82.05
C VAL A 258 -20.38 19.54 82.13
N LYS A 259 -21.35 19.58 81.20
CA LYS A 259 -22.34 20.68 81.15
C LYS A 259 -23.31 20.65 82.32
N LYS A 260 -23.91 19.49 82.62
CA LYS A 260 -24.87 19.37 83.73
C LYS A 260 -24.31 19.74 85.11
N PRO A 261 -23.11 19.29 85.52
CA PRO A 261 -22.51 19.75 86.78
C PRO A 261 -22.07 21.21 86.72
N ALA A 262 -21.58 21.71 85.59
CA ALA A 262 -21.23 23.13 85.44
C ALA A 262 -22.47 24.04 85.53
N GLU A 263 -23.62 23.64 84.98
CA GLU A 263 -24.89 24.34 85.11
C GLU A 263 -25.42 24.30 86.55
N ALA A 264 -25.30 23.16 87.24
CA ALA A 264 -25.64 23.05 88.65
C ALA A 264 -24.78 23.97 89.54
N GLU A 265 -23.48 24.07 89.24
CA GLU A 265 -22.56 24.95 89.97
C GLU A 265 -22.85 26.43 89.68
N ARG A 266 -23.15 26.79 88.42
CA ARG A 266 -23.55 28.16 88.05
C ARG A 266 -24.82 28.59 88.78
N TYR A 267 -25.82 27.71 88.86
CA TYR A 267 -27.07 27.98 89.58
C TYR A 267 -26.86 28.14 91.09
N ARG A 268 -25.97 27.33 91.69
CA ARG A 268 -25.59 27.47 93.10
C ARG A 268 -24.94 28.83 93.39
N LEU A 269 -24.03 29.26 92.52
CA LEU A 269 -23.35 30.57 92.65
C LEU A 269 -24.31 31.74 92.50
N GLU A 270 -25.23 31.72 91.53
CA GLU A 270 -26.25 32.76 91.37
C GLU A 270 -27.13 32.92 92.62
N LYS A 271 -27.56 31.80 93.23
CA LYS A 271 -28.36 31.83 94.46
C LYS A 271 -27.60 32.34 95.68
N LEU A 272 -26.31 32.02 95.80
CA LEU A 272 -25.45 32.59 96.84
C LEU A 272 -25.25 34.10 96.67
N ALA A 273 -25.05 34.58 95.44
CA ALA A 273 -24.92 36.01 95.14
C ALA A 273 -26.22 36.78 95.40
N GLU A 274 -27.38 36.19 95.11
CA GLU A 274 -28.70 36.75 95.39
C GLU A 274 -28.96 36.89 96.90
N ALA A 275 -28.55 35.89 97.70
CA ALA A 275 -28.61 35.94 99.17
C ALA A 275 -27.72 37.05 99.76
N GLN A 276 -26.50 37.22 99.24
CA GLN A 276 -25.60 38.30 99.65
C GLN A 276 -26.17 39.69 99.32
N ARG A 277 -26.80 39.84 98.15
CA ARG A 277 -27.45 41.10 97.76
C ARG A 277 -28.59 41.47 98.71
N CYS A 278 -29.41 40.51 99.13
CA CYS A 278 -30.49 40.74 100.10
C CYS A 278 -29.96 41.15 101.49
N GLN A 279 -28.87 40.55 101.99
CA GLN A 279 -28.29 40.96 103.28
C GLN A 279 -27.78 42.41 103.27
N LEU A 280 -27.16 42.84 102.17
CA LEU A 280 -26.63 44.19 102.02
C LEU A 280 -27.74 45.26 102.01
N ILE A 281 -28.88 44.96 101.40
CA ILE A 281 -30.04 45.86 101.37
C ILE A 281 -30.65 46.01 102.78
N MET A 282 -30.84 44.92 103.52
CA MET A 282 -31.37 44.97 104.89
C MET A 282 -30.47 45.75 105.86
N GLN A 283 -29.14 45.65 105.71
CA GLN A 283 -28.20 46.43 106.52
C GLN A 283 -28.30 47.94 106.20
N ALA A 284 -28.40 48.30 104.92
CA ALA A 284 -28.56 49.69 104.51
C ALA A 284 -29.88 50.32 104.98
N GLU A 285 -30.97 49.56 105.02
CA GLU A 285 -32.27 50.02 105.55
C GLU A 285 -32.23 50.25 107.08
N ALA A 286 -31.54 49.40 107.83
CA ALA A 286 -31.37 49.56 109.27
C ALA A 286 -30.54 50.82 109.63
N GLU A 287 -29.51 51.14 108.83
CA GLU A 287 -28.72 52.36 108.99
C GLU A 287 -29.53 53.63 108.65
N ALA A 288 -30.41 53.57 107.65
CA ALA A 288 -31.27 54.69 107.27
C ALA A 288 -32.29 55.05 108.36
N GLU A 289 -32.91 54.07 109.02
CA GLU A 289 -33.87 54.32 110.11
C GLU A 289 -33.18 54.92 111.35
N SER A 290 -31.95 54.49 111.66
CA SER A 290 -31.12 55.06 112.74
C SER A 290 -30.85 56.56 112.55
N LEU A 291 -30.61 56.97 111.30
CA LEU A 291 -30.33 58.36 110.95
C LEU A 291 -31.58 59.24 111.07
N ARG A 292 -32.76 58.71 110.70
CA ARG A 292 -34.04 59.42 110.76
C ARG A 292 -34.42 59.79 112.20
N VAL A 293 -34.29 58.84 113.13
CA VAL A 293 -34.59 59.06 114.56
C VAL A 293 -33.62 60.06 115.20
N LYS A 294 -32.34 60.06 114.79
CA LYS A 294 -31.35 61.06 115.25
C LYS A 294 -31.65 62.47 114.72
N GLY A 295 -32.17 62.58 113.50
CA GLY A 295 -32.55 63.85 112.88
C GLY A 295 -33.75 64.52 113.57
N GLU A 296 -34.77 63.75 113.95
CA GLU A 296 -35.95 64.27 114.65
C GLU A 296 -35.62 64.80 116.06
N ALA A 297 -34.70 64.13 116.78
CA ALA A 297 -34.26 64.56 118.10
C ALA A 297 -33.46 65.89 118.06
N GLN A 298 -32.71 66.13 116.98
CA GLN A 298 -31.96 67.39 116.80
C GLN A 298 -32.87 68.57 116.43
N ALA A 299 -33.95 68.33 115.67
CA ALA A 299 -34.92 69.36 115.31
C ALA A 299 -35.69 69.89 116.54
N PHE A 300 -36.11 69.00 117.45
CA PHE A 300 -36.84 69.38 118.67
C PHE A 300 -35.97 70.21 119.64
N ALA A 301 -34.67 69.92 119.71
CA ALA A 301 -33.72 70.66 120.55
C ALA A 301 -33.48 72.10 120.07
N ILE A 302 -33.52 72.34 118.76
CA ILE A 302 -33.32 73.67 118.16
C ILE A 302 -34.58 74.54 118.36
N GLU A 303 -35.77 73.95 118.24
CA GLU A 303 -37.05 74.66 118.40
C GLU A 303 -37.27 75.13 119.86
N ALA A 304 -36.91 74.29 120.84
CA ALA A 304 -36.97 74.64 122.26
C ALA A 304 -36.00 75.78 122.62
N LYS A 305 -34.81 75.80 122.01
CA LYS A 305 -33.81 76.86 122.22
C LYS A 305 -34.27 78.20 121.62
N ALA A 306 -34.85 78.18 120.43
CA ALA A 306 -35.38 79.38 119.77
C ALA A 306 -36.57 80.01 120.53
N ARG A 307 -37.40 79.19 121.19
CA ARG A 307 -38.52 79.68 122.01
C ARG A 307 -38.07 80.35 123.31
N ALA A 308 -37.02 79.84 123.94
CA ALA A 308 -36.45 80.42 125.16
C ALA A 308 -35.77 81.78 124.91
N ASP A 309 -35.09 81.93 123.77
CA ASP A 309 -34.46 83.20 123.37
C ASP A 309 -35.50 84.29 123.06
N ALA A 310 -36.66 83.91 122.48
CA ALA A 310 -37.77 84.83 122.21
C ALA A 310 -38.43 85.37 123.49
N GLU A 311 -38.59 84.55 124.53
CA GLU A 311 -39.15 84.98 125.82
C GLU A 311 -38.18 85.87 126.61
N GLN A 312 -36.86 85.65 126.51
CA GLN A 312 -35.87 86.56 127.08
C GLN A 312 -35.87 87.95 126.41
N MET A 313 -36.03 88.01 125.09
CA MET A 313 -36.16 89.28 124.36
C MET A 313 -37.44 90.03 124.72
N ALA A 314 -38.56 89.34 124.93
CA ALA A 314 -39.83 89.95 125.34
C ALA A 314 -39.77 90.54 126.76
N LYS A 315 -39.16 89.82 127.71
CA LYS A 315 -39.00 90.33 129.09
C LYS A 315 -37.97 91.45 129.22
N LYS A 316 -36.93 91.48 128.37
CA LYS A 316 -36.05 92.66 128.23
C LYS A 316 -36.84 93.87 127.72
N ALA A 317 -37.76 93.70 126.77
CA ALA A 317 -38.55 94.80 126.21
C ALA A 317 -39.54 95.43 127.22
N GLU A 318 -40.06 94.67 128.19
CA GLU A 318 -40.92 95.22 129.26
C GLU A 318 -40.13 96.01 130.32
N ALA A 319 -38.88 95.63 130.61
CA ALA A 319 -38.02 96.40 131.52
C ALA A 319 -37.59 97.76 130.94
N PHE A 320 -37.56 97.90 129.60
CA PHE A 320 -37.33 99.18 128.92
C PHE A 320 -38.55 100.12 128.93
N ARG A 321 -39.74 99.66 129.34
CA ARG A 321 -40.98 100.45 129.29
C ARG A 321 -41.23 101.32 130.52
N GLN A 322 -40.49 101.14 131.62
CA GLN A 322 -40.61 101.96 132.84
C GLN A 322 -39.53 103.04 133.00
N TYR A 323 -38.72 103.28 131.98
CA TYR A 323 -37.82 104.43 131.92
C TYR A 323 -38.40 105.49 130.98
N GLN A 324 -39.12 106.49 131.54
CA GLN A 324 -39.47 107.70 130.80
C GLN A 324 -38.28 108.67 130.80
N ASP A 325 -38.04 109.22 129.60
CA ASP A 325 -37.18 110.33 129.20
C ASP A 325 -35.64 110.17 129.27
N ALA A 326 -35.04 110.37 128.08
CA ALA A 326 -33.64 110.63 127.74
C ALA A 326 -32.77 109.47 127.22
N ALA A 327 -32.16 109.72 126.05
CA ALA A 327 -30.96 109.10 125.47
C ALA A 327 -31.12 107.87 124.56
N MET A 328 -31.96 108.00 123.54
CA MET A 328 -31.50 107.75 122.17
C MET A 328 -30.38 108.77 121.89
N VAL A 329 -29.08 108.41 122.01
CA VAL A 329 -27.90 109.07 121.37
C VAL A 329 -26.53 108.45 121.74
N ASP A 330 -26.29 107.78 122.88
CA ASP A 330 -24.89 107.55 123.31
C ASP A 330 -24.23 106.20 122.92
N MET A 331 -24.98 105.15 122.57
CA MET A 331 -24.37 103.88 122.08
C MET A 331 -24.10 103.87 120.56
N LEU A 332 -24.29 105.02 119.89
CA LEU A 332 -23.91 105.25 118.50
C LEU A 332 -22.45 105.74 118.35
N LEU A 333 -21.68 105.88 119.45
CA LEU A 333 -20.36 106.52 119.46
C LEU A 333 -19.16 105.64 119.90
N GLU A 334 -19.33 104.34 120.21
CA GLU A 334 -18.25 103.55 120.86
C GLU A 334 -17.59 102.42 120.07
N LYS A 335 -18.09 101.99 118.90
CA LYS A 335 -17.40 100.98 118.05
C LYS A 335 -17.37 101.32 116.56
N LEU A 336 -16.95 102.56 116.31
CA LEU A 336 -16.59 103.16 115.01
C LEU A 336 -15.12 102.95 114.52
N PRO A 337 -14.29 102.03 115.05
CA PRO A 337 -13.13 101.53 114.31
C PRO A 337 -13.46 100.17 113.66
N GLN A 338 -13.44 100.10 112.32
CA GLN A 338 -12.26 99.54 111.62
C GLN A 338 -12.14 98.02 111.82
N VAL A 339 -12.75 97.18 110.98
CA VAL A 339 -12.84 97.29 109.50
C VAL A 339 -11.44 97.46 108.84
N ALA A 340 -10.36 97.45 109.63
CA ALA A 340 -8.98 97.54 109.16
C ALA A 340 -8.34 96.16 108.86
N GLU A 341 -8.91 95.05 109.33
CA GLU A 341 -8.31 93.72 109.10
C GLU A 341 -8.90 92.96 107.89
N GLU A 342 -10.15 93.26 107.55
CA GLU A 342 -10.89 92.61 106.44
C GLU A 342 -10.51 93.10 105.04
N ILE A 343 -9.48 93.96 104.91
CA ILE A 343 -9.02 94.47 103.61
C ILE A 343 -7.74 93.75 103.11
N SER A 344 -7.10 92.91 103.94
CA SER A 344 -5.81 92.29 103.59
C SER A 344 -5.89 90.88 102.99
N LYS A 345 -7.08 90.25 102.93
CA LYS A 345 -7.20 88.82 102.57
C LYS A 345 -7.57 88.44 101.14
N PRO A 346 -8.01 89.30 100.21
CA PRO A 346 -8.14 88.83 98.84
C PRO A 346 -6.77 88.95 98.17
N LEU A 347 -5.93 87.89 98.14
CA LEU A 347 -4.84 87.73 97.15
C LEU A 347 -4.01 86.42 97.17
N THR A 348 -4.26 85.42 98.04
CA THR A 348 -3.25 84.32 98.24
C THR A 348 -3.46 82.97 97.55
N ARG A 349 -4.51 82.70 96.74
CA ARG A 349 -4.56 81.39 96.05
C ARG A 349 -5.37 81.28 94.74
N VAL A 350 -5.17 82.24 93.84
CA VAL A 350 -5.14 81.92 92.40
C VAL A 350 -3.74 82.25 91.89
N LYS A 351 -2.92 81.24 91.61
CA LYS A 351 -1.62 81.32 90.91
C LYS A 351 -1.47 79.99 90.16
N LYS A 352 -1.44 79.88 88.83
CA LYS A 352 -0.80 80.75 87.84
C LYS A 352 -1.17 80.27 86.41
N ILE A 353 -1.83 81.10 85.60
CA ILE A 353 -1.67 81.08 84.13
C ILE A 353 -0.75 82.26 83.82
N THR A 354 0.31 82.02 83.06
CA THR A 354 1.19 83.10 82.59
C THR A 354 1.52 82.82 81.14
N MET A 355 0.94 83.66 80.27
CA MET A 355 1.39 83.91 78.92
C MET A 355 1.96 85.32 78.92
N VAL A 356 3.25 85.49 78.62
CA VAL A 356 3.75 86.68 77.93
C VAL A 356 4.95 86.26 77.07
N SER A 357 4.85 86.61 75.79
CA SER A 357 5.81 86.40 74.72
C SER A 357 7.01 87.36 74.83
N SER A 358 8.20 86.88 74.49
CA SER A 358 9.15 87.49 73.52
C SER A 358 10.59 87.09 73.85
N GLY A 359 11.22 86.31 72.95
CA GLY A 359 12.68 86.19 72.91
C GLY A 359 13.24 84.76 72.90
N ASN A 360 13.42 84.25 71.68
CA ASN A 360 14.41 83.26 71.19
C ASN A 360 14.44 81.81 71.76
N GLU A 361 14.51 80.86 70.82
CA GLU A 361 14.75 79.41 70.95
C GLU A 361 13.58 78.46 71.33
N GLY A 362 13.41 77.41 70.51
CA GLY A 362 13.13 76.04 70.96
C GLY A 362 11.69 75.58 71.23
N VAL A 363 11.11 74.87 70.24
CA VAL A 363 10.22 73.67 70.35
C VAL A 363 8.92 73.74 71.17
N GLY A 364 7.78 73.57 70.47
CA GLY A 364 6.56 72.94 71.02
C GLY A 364 5.23 73.47 70.46
N ALA A 365 4.27 72.58 70.21
CA ALA A 365 2.81 72.81 70.08
C ALA A 365 2.18 73.26 68.72
N ALA A 366 2.87 73.17 67.57
CA ALA A 366 2.26 73.45 66.26
C ALA A 366 1.75 72.20 65.49
N LYS A 367 1.86 70.98 66.04
CA LYS A 367 1.42 69.74 65.36
C LYS A 367 0.03 69.23 65.75
N MET A 368 -0.62 69.78 66.78
CA MET A 368 -1.95 69.30 67.20
C MET A 368 -3.13 70.08 66.59
N THR A 369 -2.87 71.17 65.86
CA THR A 369 -3.91 71.96 65.17
C THR A 369 -3.90 71.78 63.65
N GLY A 370 -2.95 71.00 63.10
CA GLY A 370 -2.89 70.65 61.67
C GLY A 370 -3.68 69.39 61.29
N GLU A 371 -3.76 68.40 62.18
CA GLU A 371 -4.44 67.12 61.89
C GLU A 371 -5.98 67.22 61.87
N VAL A 372 -6.57 68.27 62.49
CA VAL A 372 -8.02 68.49 62.47
C VAL A 372 -8.47 69.18 61.17
N LEU A 373 -7.61 70.01 60.56
CA LEU A 373 -7.89 70.62 59.26
C LEU A 373 -7.74 69.63 58.10
N GLU A 374 -6.88 68.62 58.22
CA GLU A 374 -6.65 67.61 57.17
C GLU A 374 -7.81 66.61 57.01
N ILE A 375 -8.57 66.36 58.09
CA ILE A 375 -9.77 65.51 58.07
C ILE A 375 -10.97 66.26 57.43
N MET A 376 -11.06 67.58 57.59
CA MET A 376 -12.13 68.37 56.96
C MET A 376 -11.94 68.56 55.45
N SER A 377 -10.70 68.51 54.94
CA SER A 377 -10.41 68.63 53.51
C SER A 377 -10.71 67.36 52.68
N LYS A 378 -10.87 66.18 53.31
CA LYS A 378 -11.07 64.90 52.59
C LYS A 378 -12.53 64.46 52.43
N LEU A 379 -13.47 65.12 53.09
CA LEU A 379 -14.91 64.84 52.96
C LEU A 379 -15.46 65.04 51.53
N PRO A 380 -15.07 66.10 50.78
CA PRO A 380 -15.57 66.33 49.41
C PRO A 380 -15.17 65.22 48.42
N ASP A 381 -13.95 64.68 48.52
CA ASP A 381 -13.41 63.65 47.61
C ASP A 381 -14.11 62.28 47.73
N THR A 382 -14.70 62.00 48.89
CA THR A 382 -15.54 60.79 49.09
C THR A 382 -16.92 60.92 48.45
N VAL A 383 -17.46 62.14 48.39
CA VAL A 383 -18.76 62.43 47.75
C VAL A 383 -18.62 62.32 46.23
N GLU A 384 -17.48 62.71 45.67
CA GLU A 384 -17.16 62.57 44.25
C GLU A 384 -17.06 61.10 43.80
N LYS A 385 -16.44 60.24 44.62
CA LYS A 385 -16.37 58.77 44.38
C LYS A 385 -17.72 58.04 44.45
N LEU A 386 -18.73 58.60 45.12
CA LEU A 386 -20.06 58.01 45.25
C LEU A 386 -21.09 58.51 44.21
N THR A 387 -20.80 59.61 43.49
CA THR A 387 -21.79 60.30 42.65
C THR A 387 -21.36 60.59 41.20
N GLY A 388 -20.08 60.42 40.84
CA GLY A 388 -19.66 60.13 39.47
C GLY A 388 -19.58 61.30 38.47
N ILE A 389 -19.37 62.56 38.89
CA ILE A 389 -19.10 63.68 37.98
C ILE A 389 -17.94 64.54 38.51
N SER A 390 -16.93 64.79 37.67
CA SER A 390 -15.63 65.42 38.03
C SER A 390 -15.38 66.78 37.39
N ILE A 391 -14.53 67.61 38.02
CA ILE A 391 -14.00 68.85 37.42
C ILE A 391 -12.49 69.04 37.70
N SER A 392 -11.73 68.96 36.60
CA SER A 392 -10.51 69.72 36.23
C SER A 392 -9.24 69.69 37.10
N GLN A 393 -7.99 69.60 36.61
CA GLN A 393 -7.29 69.44 35.32
C GLN A 393 -5.76 69.42 35.67
N VAL A 394 -5.04 68.31 35.40
CA VAL A 394 -3.78 68.14 34.60
C VAL A 394 -2.73 69.31 34.54
N PRO A 395 -1.38 69.14 34.35
CA PRO A 395 -0.37 68.05 34.56
C PRO A 395 1.05 68.47 35.10
N ALA A 396 1.98 67.50 35.12
CA ALA A 396 3.44 67.54 34.80
C ALA A 396 4.37 67.16 35.99
N PRO A 397 5.49 66.38 35.81
CA PRO A 397 6.55 66.62 34.81
C PRO A 397 7.22 65.38 34.15
N GLY A 398 7.99 65.64 33.08
CA GLY A 398 9.03 64.73 32.54
C GLY A 398 10.34 64.80 33.36
N ARG A 399 11.48 64.18 33.01
CA ARG A 399 11.97 63.40 31.85
C ARG A 399 13.36 62.81 32.25
N LEU A 400 13.89 61.89 31.43
CA LEU A 400 15.29 61.36 31.33
C LEU A 400 15.62 60.16 32.25
N GLY A 401 16.18 59.04 31.79
CA GLY A 401 16.64 58.51 30.49
C GLY A 401 17.08 57.05 30.73
N SER A 402 16.56 56.06 30.00
CA SER A 402 17.07 55.48 28.73
C SER A 402 18.29 54.55 28.88
N ILE A 403 18.02 53.23 28.77
CA ILE A 403 18.74 52.30 27.88
C ILE A 403 17.78 52.01 26.73
#